data_AF-A0A4R8XWY9-F1
#
_entry.id   AF-A0A4R8XWY9-F1
#
_cell.length_a   1.000
_cell.length_b   1.000
_cell.length_c   1.000
_cell.angle_alpha   90.00
_cell.angle_beta   90.00
_cell.angle_gamma   90.00
#
_symmetry.space_group_name_H-M   'P 1'
#
loop_
_entity.id
_entity.type
_entity.pdbx_description
1 polymer ?
#
loop_
_entity_poly.entity_id
_entity_poly.type
_entity_poly.pdbx_seq_one_letter_code
_entity_poly.pdbx_strand_id
1 'polypeptide(L)'
;MTIALVELAPGHPLLIAGWEAVDSGLIVEKRLGGSYQSPRAQLRRMESKAAYENGRRKNQARRFQQVIEVDSLVARGHAKAAALAEIGIDRTAYYEWRSRMREAFGYN
;
A
#
# COMPACT_ATOMS: atom_id res chain seq x y z
N MET A 1 20.67 -10.79 -38.88
CA MET A 1 21.49 -10.85 -37.66
C MET A 1 21.39 -9.51 -36.95
N THR A 2 20.58 -9.43 -35.89
CA THR A 2 20.28 -8.18 -35.17
C THR A 2 21.31 -7.93 -34.08
N ILE A 3 22.02 -6.81 -34.23
CA ILE A 3 23.20 -6.35 -33.46
C ILE A 3 22.73 -5.68 -32.15
N ALA A 4 21.91 -6.35 -31.35
CA ALA A 4 21.39 -5.80 -30.08
C ALA A 4 22.03 -6.42 -28.83
N LEU A 5 22.90 -7.42 -28.99
CA LEU A 5 23.55 -8.15 -27.89
C LEU A 5 25.01 -7.74 -27.65
N VAL A 6 25.58 -6.84 -28.45
CA VAL A 6 27.02 -6.51 -28.42
C VAL A 6 27.34 -5.29 -27.53
N GLU A 7 26.34 -4.51 -27.11
CA GLU A 7 26.54 -3.34 -26.22
C GLU A 7 26.36 -3.64 -24.73
N LEU A 8 26.38 -4.91 -24.31
CA LEU A 8 26.45 -5.25 -22.90
C LEU A 8 27.90 -5.16 -22.45
N ALA A 9 28.17 -4.14 -21.64
CA ALA A 9 29.47 -3.86 -21.02
C ALA A 9 30.20 -5.15 -20.59
N PRO A 10 31.54 -5.22 -20.75
CA PRO A 10 32.33 -6.44 -20.50
C PRO A 10 32.33 -6.91 -19.02
N GLY A 11 31.58 -6.23 -18.14
CA GLY A 11 31.33 -6.62 -16.75
C GLY A 11 29.91 -7.09 -16.47
N HIS A 12 29.06 -7.33 -17.48
CA HIS A 12 27.67 -7.72 -17.23
C HIS A 12 27.61 -9.10 -16.55
N PRO A 13 26.91 -9.26 -15.41
CA PRO A 13 26.95 -10.47 -14.60
C PRO A 13 26.47 -11.74 -15.34
N LEU A 14 25.66 -11.58 -16.40
CA LEU A 14 25.23 -12.69 -17.27
C LEU A 14 26.33 -13.25 -18.19
N LEU A 15 27.44 -12.52 -18.41
CA LEU A 15 28.57 -12.97 -19.23
C LEU A 15 29.68 -13.62 -18.39
N ILE A 16 29.82 -13.22 -17.12
CA ILE A 16 30.87 -13.69 -16.20
C ILE A 16 30.46 -15.02 -15.57
N ALA A 17 29.19 -15.17 -15.21
CA ALA A 17 28.65 -16.43 -14.73
C ALA A 17 28.06 -17.15 -15.94
N GLY A 18 28.72 -18.20 -16.42
CA GLY A 18 28.19 -19.05 -17.49
C GLY A 18 26.74 -19.47 -17.22
N TRP A 19 26.06 -19.95 -18.26
CA TRP A 19 24.65 -20.36 -18.28
C TRP A 19 24.24 -21.37 -17.18
N GLU A 20 25.17 -21.84 -16.35
CA GLU A 20 24.96 -22.63 -15.14
C GLU A 20 24.41 -21.82 -13.95
N ALA A 21 24.48 -20.48 -13.96
CA ALA A 21 23.90 -19.64 -12.89
C ALA A 21 22.37 -19.47 -12.99
N VAL A 22 21.72 -20.08 -13.99
CA VAL A 22 20.26 -20.06 -14.14
C VAL A 22 19.59 -21.07 -13.18
N ASP A 23 20.33 -22.04 -12.65
CA ASP A 23 19.81 -23.03 -11.68
C ASP A 23 20.10 -22.67 -10.21
N SER A 24 20.93 -21.66 -9.94
CA SER A 24 21.04 -21.08 -8.60
C SER A 24 19.86 -20.14 -8.39
N GLY A 25 18.71 -20.73 -8.04
CA GLY A 25 17.53 -20.01 -7.59
C GLY A 25 17.93 -18.91 -6.61
N LEU A 26 17.35 -17.73 -6.85
CA LEU A 26 17.38 -16.53 -5.99
C LEU A 26 17.86 -16.88 -4.58
N ILE A 27 19.08 -16.47 -4.21
CA ILE A 27 19.54 -16.58 -2.82
C ILE A 27 18.69 -15.57 -2.04
N VAL A 28 17.49 -16.00 -1.66
CA VAL A 28 16.66 -15.34 -0.68
C VAL A 28 17.44 -15.46 0.61
N GLU A 29 18.08 -14.37 1.04
CA GLU A 29 18.71 -14.28 2.34
C GLU A 29 17.76 -14.84 3.39
N LYS A 30 18.08 -16.03 3.90
CA LYS A 30 17.39 -16.63 5.03
C LYS A 30 17.66 -15.73 6.23
N ARG A 31 16.71 -14.83 6.56
CA ARG A 31 16.62 -14.30 7.92
C ARG A 31 16.62 -15.49 8.88
N LEU A 32 17.55 -15.50 9.83
CA LEU A 32 17.69 -16.55 10.85
C LEU A 32 16.30 -16.84 11.49
N GLY A 33 15.82 -18.08 11.34
CA GLY A 33 14.49 -18.54 11.78
C GLY A 33 13.42 -18.70 10.70
N GLY A 34 13.70 -18.32 9.44
CA GLY A 34 12.76 -18.49 8.33
C GLY A 34 12.75 -19.92 7.75
N SER A 35 11.59 -20.58 7.76
CA SER A 35 11.37 -21.76 6.91
C SER A 35 11.38 -21.34 5.43
N TYR A 36 11.99 -22.17 4.58
CA TYR A 36 12.03 -21.92 3.14
C TYR A 36 10.59 -21.80 2.60
N GLN A 37 10.34 -20.74 1.83
CA GLN A 37 9.08 -20.55 1.11
C GLN A 37 9.35 -20.65 -0.38
N SER A 38 8.49 -21.35 -1.11
CA SER A 38 8.59 -21.35 -2.57
C SER A 38 8.35 -19.93 -3.11
N PRO A 39 9.01 -19.55 -4.23
CA PRO A 39 8.81 -18.23 -4.84
C PRO A 39 7.33 -17.90 -5.10
N ARG A 40 6.53 -18.91 -5.49
CA ARG A 40 5.06 -18.77 -5.65
C ARG A 40 4.35 -18.42 -4.34
N ALA A 41 4.75 -19.03 -3.22
CA ALA A 41 4.18 -18.72 -1.91
C ALA A 41 4.57 -17.32 -1.42
N GLN A 42 5.81 -16.89 -1.70
CA GLN A 42 6.27 -15.54 -1.39
C GLN A 42 5.49 -14.47 -2.18
N LEU A 43 5.32 -14.66 -3.49
CA LEU A 43 4.53 -13.76 -4.34
C LEU A 43 3.09 -13.62 -3.85
N ARG A 44 2.42 -14.75 -3.57
CA ARG A 44 1.04 -14.74 -3.02
C ARG A 44 0.93 -13.99 -1.70
N ARG A 45 1.92 -14.10 -0.81
CA ARG A 45 1.96 -13.34 0.45
C ARG A 45 2.13 -11.84 0.20
N MET A 46 3.01 -11.46 -0.73
CA MET A 46 3.20 -10.06 -1.11
C MET A 46 1.93 -9.47 -1.71
N GLU A 47 1.26 -10.18 -2.62
CA GLU A 47 -0.01 -9.77 -3.22
C GLU A 47 -1.11 -9.62 -2.18
N SER A 48 -1.23 -10.58 -1.26
CA SER A 48 -2.23 -10.55 -0.18
C SER A 48 -2.00 -9.37 0.76
N LYS A 49 -0.74 -9.09 1.12
CA LYS A 49 -0.36 -7.93 1.92
C LYS A 49 -0.68 -6.62 1.19
N ALA A 50 -0.34 -6.52 -0.09
CA ALA A 50 -0.63 -5.34 -0.91
C ALA A 50 -2.14 -5.10 -1.07
N ALA A 51 -2.92 -6.17 -1.27
CA ALA A 51 -4.38 -6.09 -1.34
C ALA A 51 -4.99 -5.59 -0.03
N TYR A 52 -4.52 -6.11 1.11
CA TYR A 52 -4.95 -5.66 2.43
C TYR A 52 -4.61 -4.19 2.69
N GLU A 53 -3.39 -3.76 2.39
CA GLU A 53 -2.95 -2.37 2.52
C GLU A 53 -3.77 -1.44 1.62
N ASN A 54 -4.05 -1.85 0.38
CA ASN A 54 -4.91 -1.09 -0.53
C ASN A 54 -6.34 -0.98 0.00
N GLY A 55 -6.90 -2.06 0.56
CA GLY A 55 -8.22 -2.04 1.21
C GLY A 55 -8.27 -1.06 2.38
N ARG A 56 -7.23 -1.07 3.23
CA ARG A 56 -7.10 -0.13 4.35
C ARG A 56 -7.03 1.32 3.88
N ARG A 57 -6.20 1.62 2.86
CA ARG A 57 -6.08 2.96 2.28
C ARG A 57 -7.40 3.46 1.67
N LYS A 58 -8.12 2.60 0.93
CA LYS A 58 -9.43 2.95 0.35
C LYS A 58 -10.45 3.27 1.44
N ASN A 59 -10.51 2.48 2.50
CA ASN A 59 -11.41 2.76 3.61
C ASN A 59 -11.04 4.04 4.35
N GLN A 60 -9.75 4.30 4.56
CA GLN A 60 -9.27 5.56 5.14
C GLN A 60 -9.69 6.77 4.30
N ALA A 61 -9.46 6.73 2.99
CA ALA A 61 -9.85 7.80 2.08
C ALA A 61 -11.36 8.06 2.13
N ARG A 62 -12.18 7.00 2.09
CA ARG A 62 -13.64 7.10 2.23
C ARG A 62 -14.04 7.77 3.55
N ARG A 63 -13.42 7.38 4.68
CA ARG A 63 -13.72 7.96 5.99
C ARG A 63 -13.33 9.42 6.09
N PHE A 64 -12.19 9.81 5.51
CA PHE A 64 -11.79 11.21 5.45
C PHE A 64 -12.75 12.04 4.60
N GLN A 65 -13.21 11.51 3.47
CA GLN A 65 -14.23 12.17 2.67
C GLN A 65 -15.53 12.41 3.46
N GLN A 66 -16.02 11.41 4.19
CA GLN A 66 -17.20 11.58 5.05
C GLN A 66 -17.02 12.68 6.10
N VAL A 67 -15.83 12.76 6.73
CA VAL A 67 -15.54 13.82 7.71
C VAL A 67 -15.57 15.20 7.05
N ILE A 68 -14.97 15.34 5.86
CA ILE A 68 -14.98 16.58 5.09
C ILE A 68 -16.42 16.98 4.71
N GLU A 69 -17.23 16.02 4.27
CA GLU A 69 -18.63 16.27 3.90
C GLU A 69 -19.44 16.76 5.11
N VAL A 70 -19.29 16.12 6.27
CA VAL A 70 -19.91 16.59 7.53
C VAL A 70 -19.45 18.00 7.89
N ASP A 71 -18.14 18.27 7.87
CA ASP A 71 -17.61 19.60 8.21
C ASP A 71 -18.09 20.66 7.20
N SER A 72 -18.28 20.29 5.92
CA SER A 72 -18.83 21.17 4.89
C SER A 72 -20.31 21.50 5.12
N LEU A 73 -21.13 20.53 5.54
CA LEU A 73 -22.54 20.75 5.86
C LEU A 73 -22.68 21.64 7.10
N VAL A 74 -21.85 21.39 8.12
CA VAL A 74 -21.82 22.23 9.33
C VAL A 74 -21.40 23.67 8.97
N ALA A 75 -20.41 23.86 8.11
CA ALA A 75 -20.00 25.19 7.64
C ALA A 75 -21.10 25.93 6.86
N ARG A 76 -22.01 25.19 6.19
CA ARG A 76 -23.21 25.74 5.54
C ARG A 76 -24.35 26.04 6.50
N GLY A 77 -24.18 25.80 7.80
CA GLY A 77 -25.16 26.09 8.83
C GLY A 77 -26.08 24.91 9.21
N HIS A 78 -25.83 23.71 8.68
CA HIS A 78 -26.58 22.52 9.11
C HIS A 78 -26.22 22.17 10.56
N ALA A 79 -27.23 21.75 11.34
CA ALA A 79 -26.97 21.20 12.66
C ALA A 79 -26.07 19.96 12.54
N LYS A 80 -25.04 19.87 13.38
CA LYS A 80 -24.06 18.77 13.33
C LYS A 80 -24.70 17.38 13.40
N ALA A 81 -25.73 17.22 14.23
CA ALA A 81 -26.47 15.96 14.33
C ALA A 81 -27.17 15.59 13.01
N ALA A 82 -27.75 16.57 12.30
CA ALA A 82 -28.36 16.36 11.00
C ALA A 82 -27.32 16.00 9.93
N ALA A 83 -26.18 16.70 9.91
CA ALA A 83 -25.08 16.41 8.98
C ALA A 83 -24.50 14.99 9.18
N LEU A 84 -24.32 14.56 10.43
CA LEU A 84 -23.87 13.20 10.75
C LEU A 84 -24.87 12.13 10.27
N ALA A 85 -26.17 12.39 10.45
CA ALA A 85 -27.24 11.50 10.00
C ALA A 85 -27.32 11.43 8.47
N GLU A 86 -27.17 12.56 7.78
CA GLU A 86 -27.21 12.66 6.31
C GLU A 86 -26.05 11.89 5.66
N ILE A 87 -24.84 12.02 6.20
CA ILE A 87 -23.64 11.31 5.69
C ILE A 87 -23.59 9.83 6.16
N GLY A 88 -24.40 9.46 7.15
CA GLY A 88 -24.45 8.11 7.71
C GLY A 88 -23.16 7.72 8.45
N ILE A 89 -22.59 8.66 9.21
CA ILE A 89 -21.42 8.41 10.06
C ILE A 89 -21.78 8.57 11.53
N ASP A 90 -21.43 7.56 12.34
CA ASP A 90 -21.60 7.62 13.79
C ASP A 90 -20.79 8.77 14.39
N ARG A 91 -21.30 9.37 15.47
CA ARG A 91 -20.65 10.47 16.16
C ARG A 91 -19.24 10.11 16.64
N THR A 92 -19.07 8.91 17.20
CA THR A 92 -17.78 8.43 17.73
C THR A 92 -16.79 8.24 16.59
N ALA A 93 -17.24 7.58 15.52
CA ALA A 93 -16.43 7.38 14.32
C ALA A 93 -16.00 8.72 13.71
N TYR A 94 -16.89 9.70 13.62
CA TYR A 94 -16.55 11.03 13.11
C TYR A 94 -15.41 11.67 13.91
N TYR A 95 -15.46 11.67 15.26
CA TYR A 95 -14.40 12.29 16.06
C TYR A 95 -13.07 11.54 15.96
N GLU A 96 -13.11 10.20 15.95
CA GLU A 96 -11.92 9.37 15.75
C GLU A 96 -11.25 9.68 14.41
N TRP A 97 -12.03 9.62 13.32
CA TRP A 97 -11.49 9.85 11.98
C TRP A 97 -11.08 11.30 11.74
N ARG A 98 -11.73 12.27 12.40
CA ARG A 98 -11.32 13.67 12.39
C ARG A 98 -10.01 13.91 13.13
N SER A 99 -9.74 13.18 14.23
CA SER A 99 -8.42 13.21 14.89
C SER A 99 -7.34 12.64 13.98
N ARG A 100 -7.57 11.45 13.41
CA ARG A 100 -6.63 10.81 12.48
C ARG A 100 -6.38 11.65 11.23
N MET A 101 -7.41 12.35 10.76
CA MET A 101 -7.29 13.28 9.64
C MET A 101 -6.35 14.44 10.00
N ARG A 102 -6.50 15.04 11.18
CA ARG A 102 -5.59 16.08 11.67
C ARG A 102 -4.15 15.60 11.79
N GLU A 103 -3.93 14.42 12.37
CA GLU A 103 -2.61 13.79 12.46
C GLU A 103 -1.99 13.55 11.07
N ALA A 104 -2.78 13.07 10.10
CA ALA A 104 -2.30 12.80 8.75
C ALA A 104 -1.94 14.06 7.96
N PHE A 105 -2.62 15.18 8.21
CA PHE A 105 -2.42 16.45 7.50
C PHE A 105 -1.60 17.48 8.28
N GLY A 106 -1.14 17.16 9.49
CA GLY A 106 -0.24 18.02 10.27
C GLY A 106 -0.90 19.27 10.87
N TYR A 107 -2.23 19.29 11.01
CA TYR A 107 -2.94 20.40 11.67
C TYR A 107 -3.04 20.11 13.18
N ASN A 108 -2.05 20.59 13.94
CA ASN A 108 -2.13 20.73 15.40
C ASN A 108 -2.89 22.00 15.77
#